data_AF-A0A225UUV6-F1
#
_entry.id   AF-A0A225UUV6-F1
#
_cell.length_a   1.000
_cell.length_b   1.000
_cell.length_c   1.000
_cell.angle_alpha   90.00
_cell.angle_beta   90.00
_cell.angle_gamma   90.00
#
_symmetry.space_group_name_H-M   'P 1'
#
loop_
_entity.id
_entity.type
_entity.pdbx_description
1 polymer ?
#
loop_
_entity_poly.entity_id
_entity_poly.type
_entity_poly.pdbx_seq_one_letter_code
_entity_poly.pdbx_strand_id
1 'polypeptide(L)'
;MSSRFRGRRWKNKPSRPRREWPNFFVGFRVTSPDLVAKVEELQTAVREACPEVASCLIDPRTLHVTLCVLRLRDDAGDNCHPLQIDELNF
;
A
#
# COMPACT_ATOMS: atom_id res chain seq x y z
N MET A 1 63.27 -3.28 0.54
CA MET A 1 62.77 -2.15 -0.29
C MET A 1 61.85 -2.75 -1.35
N SER A 2 60.68 -2.25 -1.75
CA SER A 2 59.71 -1.28 -1.27
C SER A 2 58.59 -1.29 -2.32
N SER A 3 57.35 -1.60 -1.93
CA SER A 3 56.10 -1.05 -2.52
C SER A 3 55.73 -1.50 -3.97
N ARG A 4 54.48 -1.55 -4.45
CA ARG A 4 53.22 -0.87 -4.11
C ARG A 4 52.05 -1.80 -4.49
N PHE A 5 51.19 -2.15 -3.54
CA PHE A 5 49.81 -2.52 -3.86
C PHE A 5 49.06 -1.24 -4.26
N ARG A 6 48.64 -1.12 -5.52
CA ARG A 6 47.71 -0.06 -5.94
C ARG A 6 46.28 -0.50 -5.62
N GLY A 7 45.84 -0.27 -4.39
CA GLY A 7 44.45 -0.41 -4.00
C GLY A 7 43.59 0.58 -4.79
N ARG A 8 42.66 0.07 -5.61
CA ARG A 8 41.63 0.91 -6.24
C ARG A 8 40.73 1.42 -5.12
N ARG A 9 40.77 2.73 -4.87
CA ARG A 9 39.86 3.43 -3.95
C ARG A 9 38.50 3.54 -4.62
N TRP A 10 37.62 2.56 -4.38
CA TRP A 10 36.24 2.63 -4.84
C TRP A 10 35.56 3.75 -4.04
N LYS A 11 35.28 4.87 -4.73
CA LYS A 11 34.52 5.98 -4.16
C LYS A 11 33.10 5.48 -3.90
N ASN A 12 32.68 5.47 -2.64
CA ASN A 12 31.30 5.19 -2.24
C ASN A 12 30.38 6.16 -3.00
N LYS A 13 29.65 5.65 -3.99
CA LYS A 13 28.54 6.40 -4.58
C LYS A 13 27.48 6.59 -3.50
N PRO A 14 26.87 7.78 -3.36
CA PRO A 14 25.77 7.95 -2.42
C PRO A 14 24.67 6.97 -2.82
N SER A 15 24.32 6.08 -1.88
CA SER A 15 23.20 5.17 -2.04
C SER A 15 21.96 6.01 -2.34
N ARG A 16 21.21 5.65 -3.39
CA ARG A 16 19.92 6.31 -3.66
C ARG A 16 19.08 6.24 -2.38
N PRO A 17 18.39 7.32 -1.99
CA PRO A 17 17.48 7.26 -0.86
C PRO A 17 16.49 6.10 -1.11
N ARG A 18 16.38 5.20 -0.12
CA ARG A 18 15.43 4.09 -0.20
C ARG A 18 14.05 4.70 -0.39
N ARG A 19 13.31 4.27 -1.41
CA ARG A 19 11.91 4.69 -1.57
C ARG A 19 11.17 4.28 -0.30
N GLU A 20 10.60 5.26 0.39
CA GLU A 20 9.77 5.02 1.58
C GLU A 20 8.43 4.41 1.11
N TRP A 21 7.99 3.33 1.77
CA TRP A 21 6.79 2.58 1.39
C TRP A 21 5.53 3.21 2.02
N PRO A 22 4.43 3.37 1.28
CA PRO A 22 3.17 3.87 1.84
C PRO A 22 2.70 2.97 2.98
N ASN A 23 2.12 3.57 4.02
CA ASN A 23 1.60 2.88 5.21
C ASN A 23 0.16 3.27 5.57
N PHE A 24 -0.41 4.29 4.92
CA PHE A 24 -1.81 4.69 5.07
C PHE A 24 -2.45 4.93 3.70
N PHE A 25 -3.78 4.93 3.67
CA PHE A 25 -4.54 5.35 2.51
C PHE A 25 -5.85 6.02 2.94
N VAL A 26 -6.36 6.90 2.07
CA VAL A 26 -7.72 7.42 2.15
C VAL A 26 -8.58 6.54 1.24
N GLY A 27 -9.60 5.93 1.82
CA GLY A 27 -10.50 5.02 1.10
C GLY A 27 -11.95 5.42 1.24
N PHE A 28 -12.71 5.28 0.16
CA PHE A 28 -14.16 5.28 0.21
C PHE A 28 -14.64 3.85 0.47
N ARG A 29 -15.26 3.61 1.62
CA ARG A 29 -15.76 2.29 1.99
C ARG A 29 -17.03 1.99 1.19
N VAL A 30 -17.06 0.83 0.54
CA VAL A 30 -18.28 0.35 -0.10
C VAL A 30 -19.20 -0.26 0.96
N THR A 31 -20.41 0.28 1.07
CA THR A 31 -21.42 -0.17 2.04
C THR A 31 -22.69 -0.73 1.39
N SER A 32 -22.81 -0.64 0.07
CA SER A 32 -23.96 -1.18 -0.66
C SER A 32 -24.00 -2.71 -0.53
N PRO A 33 -25.04 -3.29 0.10
CA PRO A 33 -25.13 -4.73 0.30
C PRO A 33 -25.22 -5.48 -1.03
N ASP A 34 -25.92 -4.92 -2.01
CA ASP A 34 -26.07 -5.53 -3.34
C ASP A 34 -24.73 -5.63 -4.07
N LEU A 35 -23.87 -4.62 -3.92
CA LEU A 35 -22.55 -4.62 -4.53
C LEU A 35 -21.61 -5.62 -3.84
N VAL A 36 -21.68 -5.71 -2.52
CA VAL A 36 -20.92 -6.71 -1.75
C VAL A 36 -21.34 -8.13 -2.14
N ALA A 37 -22.65 -8.39 -2.26
CA ALA A 37 -23.16 -9.69 -2.68
C ALA A 37 -22.67 -10.09 -4.08
N LYS A 38 -22.67 -9.16 -5.04
CA LYS A 38 -22.13 -9.43 -6.39
C LYS A 38 -20.64 -9.76 -6.37
N VAL A 39 -19.86 -9.12 -5.50
CA VAL A 39 -18.44 -9.43 -5.34
C VAL A 39 -18.26 -10.80 -4.69
N GLU A 40 -19.10 -11.19 -3.74
CA GLU A 40 -19.10 -12.53 -3.14
C GLU A 40 -19.39 -13.62 -4.19
N GLU A 41 -20.37 -13.41 -5.06
CA GLU A 41 -20.69 -14.31 -6.18
C GLU A 41 -19.50 -14.44 -7.13
N LEU A 42 -18.89 -13.31 -7.53
CA LEU A 42 -17.72 -13.31 -8.40
C LEU A 42 -16.54 -14.06 -7.76
N GLN A 43 -16.26 -13.81 -6.48
CA GLN A 43 -15.19 -14.50 -5.78
C GLN A 43 -15.43 -16.01 -5.68
N THR A 44 -16.68 -16.43 -5.52
CA THR A 44 -17.06 -17.85 -5.52
C THR A 44 -16.73 -18.49 -6.86
N ALA A 45 -17.14 -17.86 -7.97
CA ALA A 45 -16.83 -18.33 -9.32
C ALA A 45 -15.31 -18.39 -9.59
N VAL A 46 -14.55 -17.40 -9.10
CA VAL A 46 -13.07 -17.40 -9.23
C VAL A 46 -12.44 -18.56 -8.46
N ARG A 47 -12.92 -18.87 -7.24
CA ARG A 47 -12.40 -20.00 -6.44
C ARG A 47 -12.66 -21.34 -7.12
N GLU A 48 -13.84 -21.49 -7.73
CA GLU A 48 -14.20 -22.72 -8.45
C GLU A 48 -13.37 -22.89 -9.72
N ALA A 49 -13.19 -21.82 -10.49
CA ALA A 49 -12.44 -21.87 -11.75
C ALA A 49 -10.92 -21.92 -11.55
N CYS A 50 -10.40 -21.26 -10.52
CA CYS A 50 -8.96 -21.09 -10.27
C CYS A 50 -8.64 -21.18 -8.77
N PRO A 51 -8.61 -22.38 -8.19
CA PRO A 51 -8.36 -22.56 -6.74
C PRO A 51 -7.02 -21.96 -6.27
N GLU A 52 -6.01 -21.94 -7.14
CA GLU A 52 -4.66 -21.47 -6.84
C GLU A 52 -4.60 -19.98 -6.46
N VAL A 53 -5.54 -19.16 -6.94
CA VAL A 53 -5.60 -17.73 -6.64
C VAL A 53 -6.55 -17.40 -5.48
N ALA A 54 -7.15 -18.40 -4.84
CA ALA A 54 -8.10 -18.18 -3.75
C ALA A 54 -7.49 -17.39 -2.58
N SER A 55 -6.18 -17.55 -2.32
CA SER A 55 -5.44 -16.81 -1.30
C SER A 55 -5.25 -15.32 -1.62
N CYS A 56 -5.43 -14.92 -2.88
CA CYS A 56 -5.34 -13.53 -3.33
C CYS A 56 -6.66 -12.77 -3.16
N LEU A 57 -7.76 -13.44 -2.85
CA LEU A 57 -9.08 -12.82 -2.69
C LEU A 57 -9.17 -12.13 -1.33
N ILE A 58 -9.52 -10.85 -1.35
CA ILE A 58 -9.76 -10.06 -0.13
C ILE A 58 -11.15 -10.34 0.45
N ASP A 59 -11.31 -10.17 1.76
CA ASP A 59 -12.65 -10.20 2.38
C ASP A 59 -13.53 -9.10 1.75
N PRO A 60 -14.67 -9.44 1.14
CA PRO A 60 -15.62 -8.46 0.58
C PRO A 60 -16.06 -7.37 1.57
N ARG A 61 -16.01 -7.62 2.88
CA ARG A 61 -16.33 -6.62 3.92
C ARG A 61 -15.31 -5.50 4.02
N THR A 62 -14.11 -5.73 3.50
CA THR A 62 -13.02 -4.75 3.43
C THR A 62 -13.01 -3.98 2.12
N LEU A 63 -14.02 -4.17 1.26
CA LEU A 63 -14.09 -3.52 -0.04
C LEU A 63 -14.13 -1.99 0.09
N HIS A 64 -13.20 -1.35 -0.61
CA HIS A 64 -13.07 0.10 -0.65
C HIS A 64 -12.51 0.53 -1.99
N VAL A 65 -12.76 1.79 -2.34
CA VAL A 65 -12.05 2.49 -3.41
C VAL A 65 -10.91 3.26 -2.78
N THR A 66 -9.68 2.93 -3.12
CA THR A 66 -8.50 3.68 -2.68
C THR A 66 -8.40 4.98 -3.47
N LEU A 67 -8.51 6.10 -2.78
CA LEU A 67 -8.48 7.44 -3.40
C LEU A 67 -7.06 8.02 -3.39
N CYS A 68 -6.33 7.80 -2.30
CA CYS A 68 -4.98 8.32 -2.11
C CYS A 68 -4.17 7.38 -1.20
N VAL A 69 -2.88 7.20 -1.48
CA VAL A 69 -1.93 6.46 -0.64
C VAL A 69 -0.89 7.41 -0.05
N LEU A 70 -0.58 7.24 1.23
CA LEU A 70 0.19 8.19 2.02
C LEU A 70 1.31 7.47 2.81
N ARG A 71 2.35 8.22 3.11
CA ARG A 71 3.36 7.87 4.13
C ARG A 71 3.20 8.82 5.31
N LEU A 72 2.72 8.31 6.44
CA LEU A 72 2.76 9.05 7.70
C LEU A 72 3.99 8.58 8.50
N ARG A 73 4.76 9.53 9.02
CA ARG A 73 5.89 9.25 9.93
C ARG A 73 5.34 9.06 11.34
N ASP A 74 5.99 8.22 12.14
CA ASP A 74 5.50 7.85 13.49
C ASP A 74 5.35 9.09 14.40
N ASP A 75 6.17 10.11 14.16
CA ASP A 75 6.17 11.41 14.87
C ASP A 75 4.95 12.29 14.54
N ALA A 76 4.14 11.94 13.54
CA ALA A 76 2.92 12.67 13.18
C ALA A 76 1.70 12.30 14.06
N GLY A 77 1.80 11.23 14.87
CA GLY A 77 0.71 10.75 15.71
C GLY A 77 0.29 11.69 16.85
N ASP A 78 1.22 12.52 17.35
CA ASP A 78 0.97 13.38 18.53
C ASP A 78 0.51 14.81 18.19
N ASN A 79 0.59 15.24 16.92
CA ASN A 79 0.19 16.60 16.50
C ASN A 79 -0.71 16.64 15.25
N CYS A 80 -1.25 15.51 14.80
CA CYS A 80 -2.23 15.50 13.73
C CYS A 80 -3.57 16.00 14.27
N HIS A 81 -3.85 17.29 14.08
CA HIS A 81 -5.24 17.76 14.00
C HIS A 81 -5.99 16.82 13.04
N PRO A 82 -7.20 16.36 13.39
CA PRO A 82 -8.00 15.58 12.46
C PRO A 82 -8.09 16.38 11.16
N LEU A 83 -7.58 15.81 10.07
CA LEU A 83 -7.78 16.38 8.75
C LEU A 83 -9.30 16.48 8.59
N GLN A 84 -9.85 17.69 8.67
CA GLN A 84 -11.23 17.96 8.28
C GLN A 84 -11.29 17.63 6.79
N ILE A 85 -11.74 16.41 6.48
CA ILE A 85 -12.21 16.03 5.16
C ILE A 85 -13.62 16.58 5.02
N ASP A 86 -13.76 17.89 5.20
CA ASP A 86 -14.96 18.62 4.86
C ASP A 86 -14.78 18.97 3.37
N GLU A 87 -15.66 18.45 2.52
CA GLU A 87 -15.73 18.72 1.07
C GLU A 87 -14.79 17.94 0.13
N LEU A 88 -14.73 16.61 0.27
CA LEU A 88 -14.63 15.77 -0.94
C LEU A 88 -16.05 15.34 -1.33
N ASN A 89 -16.69 16.14 -2.18
CA ASN A 89 -17.95 15.74 -2.83
C ASN A 89 -17.68 14.48 -3.65
N PHE A 90 -18.22 13.35 -3.17
CA PHE A 90 -18.37 12.11 -3.93
C PHE A 90 -19.58 12.19 -4.84
#